data_AF-A0A959RJM1-F1
#
_entry.id   AF-A0A959RJM1-F1
#
_cell.length_a   1.000
_cell.length_b   1.000
_cell.length_c   1.000
_cell.angle_alpha   90.00
_cell.angle_beta   90.00
_cell.angle_gamma   90.00
#
_symmetry.space_group_name_H-M   'P 1'
#
loop_
_entity.id
_entity.type
_entity.pdbx_description
1 polymer ?
#
loop_
_entity_poly.entity_id
_entity_poly.type
_entity_poly.pdbx_seq_one_letter_code
_entity_poly.pdbx_strand_id
1 'polypeptide(L)'
;MKVKFSLRYRICKTIIMMKRMLPYVLITALLIGCSQNPLTGKSQLTLLPESELQTMAVNEYQQFLSKNKVVSNSSNKDAAMVQRVGNRIINAVKTYYAEHNISDKLKGFNWEV
;
A
#
# COMPACT_ATOMS: atom_id res chain seq x y z
N MET A 1 -11.34 47.90 33.94
CA MET A 1 -12.27 46.84 33.45
C MET A 1 -12.33 46.67 31.91
N LYS A 2 -11.55 47.39 31.09
CA LYS A 2 -11.60 47.30 29.60
C LYS A 2 -10.71 46.17 29.00
N VAL A 3 -9.63 45.79 29.69
CA VAL A 3 -8.63 44.84 29.15
C VAL A 3 -9.16 43.40 29.06
N LYS A 4 -9.90 42.92 30.08
CA LYS A 4 -10.52 41.57 30.11
C LYS A 4 -11.52 41.32 28.95
N PHE A 5 -12.20 42.38 28.49
CA PHE A 5 -13.19 42.28 27.39
C PHE A 5 -12.51 42.12 26.02
N SER A 6 -11.40 42.84 25.80
CA SER A 6 -10.61 42.75 24.55
C SER A 6 -9.93 41.40 24.35
N LEU A 7 -9.48 40.75 25.44
CA LEU A 7 -8.83 39.45 25.42
C LEU A 7 -9.85 38.33 25.11
N ARG A 8 -11.03 38.36 25.77
CA ARG A 8 -12.13 37.43 25.48
C ARG A 8 -12.65 37.60 24.05
N TYR A 9 -12.71 38.83 23.53
CA TYR A 9 -13.09 39.10 22.15
C TYR A 9 -12.07 38.60 21.12
N ARG A 10 -10.76 38.80 21.34
CA ARG A 10 -9.70 38.25 20.47
C ARG A 10 -9.68 36.71 20.49
N ILE A 11 -9.76 36.09 21.66
CA ILE A 11 -9.80 34.63 21.80
C ILE A 11 -11.05 34.04 21.14
N CYS A 12 -12.22 34.67 21.32
CA CYS A 12 -13.47 34.26 20.65
C CYS A 12 -13.37 34.42 19.12
N LYS A 13 -12.73 35.48 18.62
CA LYS A 13 -12.54 35.72 17.18
C LYS A 13 -11.60 34.69 16.53
N THR A 14 -10.52 34.29 17.21
CA THR A 14 -9.60 33.23 16.74
C THR A 14 -10.26 31.85 16.78
N ILE A 15 -11.05 31.55 17.81
CA ILE A 15 -11.83 30.30 17.91
C ILE A 15 -12.92 30.24 16.83
N ILE A 16 -13.59 31.37 16.53
CA ILE A 16 -14.58 31.48 15.44
C ILE A 16 -13.91 31.31 14.07
N MET A 17 -12.70 31.85 13.86
CA MET A 17 -11.95 31.63 12.62
C MET A 17 -11.50 30.17 12.46
N MET A 18 -10.98 29.51 13.51
CA MET A 18 -10.62 28.09 13.47
C MET A 18 -11.83 27.18 13.17
N LYS A 19 -13.00 27.45 13.76
CA LYS A 19 -14.24 26.72 13.47
C LYS A 19 -14.72 26.88 12.03
N ARG A 20 -14.49 28.05 11.43
CA ARG A 20 -14.80 28.33 10.01
C ARG A 20 -13.81 27.68 9.05
N MET A 21 -12.57 27.46 9.46
CA MET A 21 -11.51 26.81 8.66
C MET A 21 -11.53 25.28 8.76
N LEU A 22 -12.08 24.72 9.85
CA LEU A 22 -12.23 23.27 10.06
C LEU A 22 -12.92 22.51 8.90
N PRO A 23 -14.05 22.99 8.32
CA PRO A 23 -14.65 22.32 7.17
C PRO A 23 -13.76 22.36 5.92
N TYR A 24 -12.99 23.43 5.72
CA TYR A 24 -12.06 23.53 4.58
C TYR A 24 -10.90 22.55 4.71
N VAL A 25 -10.34 22.38 5.91
CA VAL A 25 -9.29 21.38 6.18
C VAL A 25 -9.82 19.96 5.95
N LEU A 26 -11.03 19.67 6.41
CA LEU A 26 -11.69 18.38 6.22
C LEU A 26 -11.96 18.09 4.73
N ILE A 27 -12.44 19.08 3.98
CA ILE A 27 -12.67 18.98 2.54
C ILE A 27 -11.35 18.79 1.79
N THR A 28 -10.30 19.54 2.13
CA THR A 28 -8.98 19.36 1.51
C THR A 28 -8.38 17.98 1.80
N ALA A 29 -8.56 17.45 3.01
CA ALA A 29 -8.09 16.11 3.37
C ALA A 29 -8.81 14.99 2.59
N LEU A 30 -10.10 15.17 2.29
CA LEU A 30 -10.85 14.22 1.46
C LEU A 30 -10.41 14.21 -0.01
N LEU A 31 -9.87 15.33 -0.53
CA LEU A 31 -9.42 15.43 -1.91
C LEU A 31 -8.05 14.78 -2.17
N ILE A 32 -7.24 14.51 -1.15
CA ILE A 32 -5.89 13.91 -1.29
C ILE A 32 -5.96 12.37 -1.41
N GLY A 33 -7.12 11.75 -1.17
CA GLY A 33 -7.27 10.29 -1.12
C GLY A 33 -7.30 9.58 -2.48
N CYS A 34 -7.38 10.31 -3.61
CA CYS A 34 -7.38 9.72 -4.94
C CYS A 34 -5.95 9.41 -5.38
N SER A 35 -5.47 8.20 -5.09
CA SER A 35 -4.23 7.65 -5.65
C SER A 35 -4.54 6.86 -6.93
N GLN A 36 -3.81 7.16 -8.01
CA GLN A 36 -3.94 6.47 -9.29
C GLN A 36 -2.90 5.35 -9.38
N ASN A 37 -3.34 4.14 -9.71
CA ASN A 37 -2.44 3.01 -9.88
C ASN A 37 -1.56 3.22 -11.13
N PRO A 38 -0.22 3.27 -11.00
CA PRO A 38 0.67 3.54 -12.13
C PRO A 38 0.68 2.44 -13.21
N LEU A 39 0.19 1.23 -12.90
CA LEU A 39 0.13 0.12 -13.85
C LEU A 39 -1.18 0.09 -14.64
N THR A 40 -2.31 0.40 -14.00
CA THR A 40 -3.64 0.24 -14.60
C THR A 40 -4.34 1.56 -14.90
N GLY A 41 -3.80 2.69 -14.40
CA GLY A 41 -4.41 4.01 -14.52
C GLY A 41 -5.72 4.17 -13.74
N LYS A 42 -6.15 3.16 -12.98
CA LYS A 42 -7.39 3.20 -12.19
C LYS A 42 -7.15 3.88 -10.85
N SER A 43 -8.10 4.70 -10.41
CA SER A 43 -8.13 5.25 -9.05
C SER A 43 -8.48 4.13 -8.07
N GLN A 44 -7.57 3.82 -7.15
CA GLN A 44 -7.78 2.79 -6.13
C GLN A 44 -7.48 3.35 -4.74
N LEU A 45 -8.30 2.98 -3.77
CA LEU A 45 -8.07 3.34 -2.37
C LEU A 45 -6.90 2.52 -1.82
N THR A 46 -5.78 3.17 -1.54
CA THR A 46 -4.59 2.54 -0.94
C THR A 46 -4.57 2.87 0.54
N LEU A 47 -4.93 1.90 1.40
CA LEU A 47 -5.03 2.10 2.86
C LEU A 47 -3.70 1.85 3.59
N LEU A 48 -2.89 0.94 3.08
CA LEU A 48 -1.60 0.55 3.68
C LEU A 48 -0.46 0.79 2.70
N PRO A 49 0.76 1.11 3.20
CA PRO A 49 1.94 1.19 2.36
C PRO A 49 2.32 -0.19 1.83
N GLU A 50 2.86 -0.21 0.61
CA GLU A 50 3.27 -1.44 -0.09
C GLU A 50 4.22 -2.33 0.73
N SER A 51 5.14 -1.74 1.48
CA SER A 51 6.08 -2.48 2.34
C SER A 51 5.41 -3.26 3.47
N GLU A 52 4.34 -2.70 4.03
CA GLU A 52 3.57 -3.35 5.09
C GLU A 52 2.72 -4.48 4.52
N LEU A 53 2.12 -4.26 3.34
CA LEU A 53 1.42 -5.32 2.59
C LEU A 53 2.35 -6.50 2.27
N GLN A 54 3.57 -6.24 1.79
CA GLN A 54 4.56 -7.29 1.54
C GLN A 54 4.95 -8.04 2.81
N THR A 55 5.15 -7.33 3.92
CA THR A 55 5.51 -7.96 5.21
C THR A 55 4.40 -8.90 5.69
N MET A 56 3.13 -8.45 5.61
CA MET A 56 1.99 -9.30 5.96
C MET A 56 1.89 -10.52 5.03
N ALA A 57 2.11 -10.35 3.73
CA ALA A 57 2.07 -11.45 2.77
C ALA A 57 3.13 -12.53 3.10
N VAL A 58 4.36 -12.12 3.44
CA VAL A 58 5.43 -13.05 3.86
C VAL A 58 5.06 -13.76 5.17
N ASN A 59 4.51 -13.03 6.15
CA ASN A 59 4.10 -13.63 7.43
C ASN A 59 3.03 -14.70 7.24
N GLU A 60 2.00 -14.43 6.42
CA GLU A 60 0.94 -15.40 6.13
C GLU A 60 1.46 -16.61 5.33
N TYR A 61 2.39 -16.39 4.40
CA TYR A 61 3.04 -17.49 3.69
C TYR A 61 3.82 -18.41 4.64
N GLN A 62 4.60 -17.86 5.56
CA GLN A 62 5.34 -18.65 6.55
C GLN A 62 4.40 -19.40 7.50
N GLN A 63 3.30 -18.76 7.93
CA GLN A 63 2.26 -19.45 8.70
C GLN A 63 1.65 -20.62 7.92
N PHE A 64 1.38 -20.46 6.63
CA PHE A 64 0.87 -21.54 5.79
C PHE A 64 1.86 -22.72 5.71
N LEU A 65 3.15 -22.45 5.53
CA LEU A 65 4.20 -23.48 5.50
C LEU A 65 4.37 -24.20 6.84
N SER A 66 4.16 -23.52 7.97
CA SER A 66 4.20 -24.17 9.29
C SER A 66 3.07 -25.17 9.52
N LYS A 67 1.92 -24.97 8.84
CA LYS A 67 0.73 -25.82 9.00
C LYS A 67 0.65 -26.95 7.97
N ASN A 68 1.39 -26.85 6.87
CA ASN A 68 1.26 -27.75 5.72
C ASN A 68 2.61 -28.33 5.30
N LYS A 69 2.60 -29.58 4.85
CA LYS A 69 3.82 -30.24 4.36
C LYS A 69 4.10 -29.85 2.91
N VAL A 70 5.31 -29.35 2.65
CA VAL A 70 5.78 -29.05 1.29
C VAL A 70 6.01 -30.35 0.52
N VAL A 71 5.47 -30.43 -0.69
CA VAL A 71 5.66 -31.56 -1.61
C VAL A 71 6.98 -31.35 -2.38
N SER A 72 7.82 -32.39 -2.46
CA SER A 72 9.07 -32.32 -3.21
C SER A 72 8.83 -32.38 -4.73
N ASN A 73 9.48 -31.48 -5.47
CA ASN A 73 9.45 -31.45 -6.93
C ASN A 73 10.11 -32.68 -7.56
N SER A 74 11.03 -33.34 -6.86
CA SER A 74 11.64 -34.60 -7.34
C SER A 74 10.70 -35.80 -7.24
N SER A 75 9.68 -35.72 -6.39
CA SER A 75 8.77 -36.83 -6.08
C SER A 75 7.39 -36.66 -6.72
N ASN A 76 7.05 -35.46 -7.20
CA ASN A 76 5.74 -35.17 -7.78
C ASN A 76 5.87 -34.32 -9.06
N LYS A 77 5.37 -34.85 -10.18
CA LYS A 77 5.40 -34.19 -11.49
C LYS A 77 4.54 -32.92 -11.54
N ASP A 78 3.46 -32.86 -10.78
CA ASP A 78 2.58 -31.70 -10.73
C ASP A 78 3.25 -30.54 -9.98
N ALA A 79 3.97 -30.84 -8.89
CA ALA A 79 4.77 -29.84 -8.18
C ALA A 79 5.86 -29.23 -9.08
N ALA A 80 6.57 -30.08 -9.85
CA ALA A 80 7.52 -29.61 -10.86
C ALA A 80 6.87 -28.80 -12.00
N MET A 81 5.62 -29.13 -12.39
CA MET A 81 4.87 -28.35 -13.37
C MET A 81 4.53 -26.96 -12.83
N VAL A 82 4.00 -26.87 -11.61
CA VAL A 82 3.69 -25.59 -10.93
C VAL A 82 4.95 -24.74 -10.81
N GLN A 83 6.08 -25.32 -10.41
CA GLN A 83 7.35 -24.59 -10.33
C GLN A 83 7.77 -23.99 -11.68
N ARG A 84 7.62 -24.76 -12.77
CA ARG A 84 7.93 -24.28 -14.12
C ARG A 84 7.03 -23.13 -14.55
N VAL A 85 5.73 -23.23 -14.29
CA VAL A 85 4.77 -22.16 -14.61
C VAL A 85 5.02 -20.93 -13.77
N GLY A 86 5.26 -21.09 -12.47
CA GLY A 86 5.63 -20.01 -11.56
C GLY A 86 6.84 -19.24 -12.10
N ASN A 87 7.95 -19.93 -12.40
CA ASN A 87 9.14 -19.33 -12.99
C ASN A 87 8.89 -18.57 -14.29
N ARG A 88 8.01 -19.06 -15.17
CA ARG A 88 7.63 -18.34 -16.40
C ARG A 88 6.89 -17.04 -16.09
N ILE A 89 6.02 -17.04 -15.09
CA ILE A 89 5.32 -15.83 -14.64
C ILE A 89 6.31 -14.82 -14.04
N ILE A 90 7.27 -15.28 -13.23
CA ILE A 90 8.32 -14.41 -12.67
C ILE A 90 9.08 -13.69 -13.76
N ASN A 91 9.52 -14.45 -14.75
CA ASN A 91 10.29 -13.88 -15.85
C ASN A 91 9.44 -12.90 -16.66
N ALA A 92 8.19 -13.24 -16.98
CA ALA A 92 7.29 -12.34 -17.70
C ALA A 92 7.05 -11.01 -16.96
N VAL A 93 6.84 -11.06 -15.64
CA VAL A 93 6.67 -9.86 -14.82
C VAL A 93 7.96 -9.04 -14.78
N LYS A 94 9.12 -9.66 -14.54
CA LYS A 94 10.41 -8.96 -14.55
C LYS A 94 10.66 -8.27 -15.89
N THR A 95 10.39 -8.95 -17.01
CA THR A 95 10.51 -8.39 -18.36
C THR A 95 9.57 -7.20 -18.54
N TYR A 96 8.28 -7.34 -18.23
CA TYR A 96 7.31 -6.26 -18.38
C TYR A 96 7.71 -5.01 -17.58
N TYR A 97 8.10 -5.18 -16.31
CA TYR A 97 8.49 -4.06 -15.45
C TYR A 97 9.81 -3.42 -15.90
N ALA A 98 10.73 -4.19 -16.48
CA ALA A 98 11.96 -3.68 -17.09
C ALA A 98 11.67 -2.85 -18.34
N GLU A 99 10.81 -3.35 -19.24
CA GLU A 99 10.40 -2.63 -20.46
C GLU A 99 9.72 -1.29 -20.16
N HIS A 100 8.99 -1.21 -19.04
CA HIS A 100 8.29 0.00 -18.61
C HIS A 100 9.12 0.88 -17.65
N ASN A 101 10.41 0.58 -17.43
CA ASN A 101 11.31 1.32 -16.53
C ASN A 101 10.78 1.48 -15.08
N ILE A 102 10.02 0.50 -14.59
CA ILE A 102 9.41 0.50 -13.25
C ILE A 102 9.91 -0.66 -12.38
N SER A 103 11.04 -1.26 -12.73
CA SER A 103 11.65 -2.39 -12.00
C SER A 103 11.91 -2.11 -10.52
N ASP A 104 12.08 -0.84 -10.13
CA ASP A 104 12.23 -0.44 -8.73
C ASP A 104 11.04 -0.86 -7.85
N LYS A 105 9.84 -0.98 -8.43
CA LYS A 105 8.65 -1.47 -7.72
C LYS A 105 8.77 -2.94 -7.33
N LEU A 106 9.65 -3.71 -7.97
CA LEU A 106 9.93 -5.11 -7.63
C LEU A 106 11.01 -5.26 -6.55
N LYS A 107 11.58 -4.17 -6.01
CA LYS A 107 12.54 -4.25 -4.91
C LYS A 107 11.86 -4.75 -3.63
N GLY A 108 12.43 -5.78 -3.01
CA GLY A 108 11.90 -6.41 -1.79
C GLY A 108 11.10 -7.69 -2.01
N PHE A 109 10.76 -7.98 -3.27
CA PHE A 109 10.03 -9.19 -3.63
C PHE A 109 10.94 -10.43 -3.67
N ASN A 110 10.79 -11.32 -2.70
CA ASN A 110 11.50 -12.60 -2.60
C ASN A 110 10.58 -13.76 -3.00
N TRP A 111 10.53 -14.09 -4.29
CA TRP A 111 9.58 -15.09 -4.80
C TRP A 111 10.17 -16.50 -4.61
N GLU A 112 9.47 -17.34 -3.86
CA GLU A 112 9.79 -18.76 -3.70
C GLU A 112 8.85 -19.59 -4.58
N VAL A 113 9.40 -20.56 -5.32
CA VAL A 113 8.66 -21.45 -6.23
C VAL A 113 9.10 -22.90 -6.08
#